data_AF-A0A1B6HI13-F1
#
_entry.id   AF-A0A1B6HI13-F1
#
_cell.length_a   1.000
_cell.length_b   1.000
_cell.length_c   1.000
_cell.angle_alpha   90.00
_cell.angle_beta   90.00
_cell.angle_gamma   90.00
#
_symmetry.space_group_name_H-M   'P 1'
#
loop_
_entity.id
_entity.type
_entity.pdbx_description
1 polymer ?
#
loop_
_entity_poly.entity_id
_entity_poly.type
_entity_poly.pdbx_seq_one_letter_code
_entity_poly.pdbx_strand_id
1 'polypeptide(L)'
;MNAQEKAQCVEWYIETKSDIVVQRRFRTRYGRHPPSRNSIRAWYDKFMLTGSIKHSKNNGRPKLPNEAIENVQQTFLRSPQKSIRTAARELNLSKSSVQRILKKNLKMKPYKLQILQQITPDDKLKRKHFAVTVLDRLTADENFLKKVVFSDEATFHVCGKVNK
;
A
#
# COMPACT_ATOMS: atom_id res chain seq x y z
N MET A 1 23.73 -2.14 -23.09
CA MET A 1 23.65 -1.16 -24.20
C MET A 1 22.67 -0.06 -23.83
N ASN A 2 23.13 1.18 -23.77
CA ASN A 2 22.34 2.35 -23.37
C ASN A 2 21.47 2.87 -24.54
N ALA A 3 20.65 3.89 -24.31
CA ALA A 3 19.74 4.43 -25.32
C ALA A 3 20.46 5.15 -26.48
N GLN A 4 21.57 5.84 -26.19
CA GLN A 4 22.37 6.56 -27.19
C GLN A 4 23.05 5.58 -28.16
N GLU A 5 23.62 4.50 -27.64
CA GLU A 5 24.23 3.44 -28.43
C GLU A 5 23.20 2.75 -29.35
N LYS A 6 21.95 2.61 -28.89
CA LYS A 6 20.84 2.10 -29.73
C LYS A 6 20.51 3.06 -30.85
N ALA A 7 20.38 4.35 -30.55
CA ALA A 7 20.12 5.40 -31.54
C ALA A 7 21.23 5.45 -32.59
N GLN A 8 22.50 5.36 -32.17
CA GLN A 8 23.64 5.32 -33.08
C GLN A 8 23.61 4.09 -34.01
N CYS A 9 23.24 2.92 -33.50
CA CYS A 9 23.06 1.72 -34.33
C CYS A 9 21.97 1.92 -35.39
N VAL A 10 20.87 2.57 -35.02
CA VAL A 10 19.76 2.87 -35.94
C VAL A 10 20.18 3.89 -36.99
N GLU A 11 20.90 4.96 -36.61
CA GLU A 11 21.45 5.95 -37.52
C GLU A 11 22.36 5.32 -38.57
N TRP A 12 23.34 4.51 -38.14
CA TRP A 12 24.21 3.79 -39.06
C TRP A 12 23.43 2.83 -39.96
N TYR A 13 22.39 2.18 -39.44
CA TYR A 13 21.56 1.29 -40.23
C TYR A 13 20.72 2.04 -41.28
N ILE A 14 20.25 3.26 -40.96
CA ILE A 14 19.54 4.13 -41.90
C ILE A 14 20.47 4.48 -43.07
N GLU A 15 21.71 4.88 -42.77
CA GLU A 15 22.72 5.28 -43.76
C GLU A 15 23.16 4.11 -44.64
N THR A 16 23.49 2.95 -44.05
CA THR A 16 24.18 1.88 -44.76
C THR A 16 23.28 0.71 -45.18
N LYS A 17 22.06 0.63 -44.64
CA LYS A 17 21.11 -0.49 -44.83
C LYS A 17 21.73 -1.89 -44.64
N SER A 18 22.75 -2.00 -43.78
CA SER A 18 23.54 -3.22 -43.64
C SER A 18 23.90 -3.50 -42.18
N ASP A 19 23.39 -4.62 -41.65
CA ASP A 19 23.65 -5.03 -40.26
C ASP A 19 25.15 -5.27 -40.02
N ILE A 20 25.86 -5.78 -41.03
CA ILE A 20 27.30 -6.10 -40.94
C ILE A 20 28.12 -4.84 -40.75
N VAL A 21 27.79 -3.77 -41.51
CA VAL A 21 28.48 -2.48 -41.41
C VAL A 21 28.21 -1.84 -40.06
N VAL A 22 26.96 -1.89 -39.56
CA VAL A 22 26.60 -1.41 -38.22
C VAL A 22 27.39 -2.15 -37.13
N GLN A 23 27.46 -3.48 -37.21
CA GLN A 23 28.24 -4.28 -36.25
C GLN A 23 29.75 -3.98 -36.30
N ARG A 24 30.32 -3.74 -37.49
CA ARG A 24 31.73 -3.33 -37.65
C ARG A 24 31.99 -1.94 -37.06
N ARG A 25 31.14 -0.94 -37.40
CA ARG A 25 31.21 0.42 -36.83
C ARG A 25 31.07 0.40 -35.32
N PHE A 26 30.18 -0.43 -34.79
CA PHE A 26 29.99 -0.60 -33.35
C PHE A 26 31.24 -1.16 -32.65
N ARG A 27 31.86 -2.21 -33.21
CA ARG A 27 33.11 -2.77 -32.67
C ARG A 27 34.22 -1.71 -32.69
N THR A 28 34.34 -0.97 -33.78
CA THR A 28 35.37 0.07 -33.96
C THR A 28 35.20 1.21 -32.94
N ARG A 29 33.96 1.67 -32.74
CA ARG A 29 33.68 2.81 -31.84
C ARG A 29 33.69 2.46 -30.36
N TYR A 30 33.19 1.28 -29.99
CA TYR A 30 32.94 0.90 -28.59
C TYR A 30 33.81 -0.25 -28.07
N GLY A 31 34.63 -0.88 -28.91
CA GLY A 31 35.60 -1.91 -28.50
C GLY A 31 34.99 -3.18 -27.89
N ARG A 32 33.69 -3.45 -28.10
CA ARG A 32 32.97 -4.56 -27.47
C ARG A 32 32.07 -5.31 -28.46
N HIS A 33 31.53 -6.45 -28.02
CA HIS A 33 30.66 -7.27 -28.85
C HIS A 33 29.42 -6.48 -29.32
N PRO A 34 29.10 -6.48 -30.63
CA PRO A 34 28.00 -5.69 -31.16
C PRO A 34 26.64 -6.35 -30.92
N PRO A 35 25.55 -5.57 -31.01
CA PRO A 35 24.20 -6.12 -30.91
C PRO A 35 23.90 -7.09 -32.07
N SER A 36 22.97 -8.01 -31.82
CA SER A 36 22.53 -8.98 -32.83
C SER A 36 21.85 -8.28 -34.02
N ARG A 37 21.90 -8.91 -35.21
CA ARG A 37 21.23 -8.38 -36.41
C ARG A 37 19.73 -8.17 -36.18
N ASN A 38 19.08 -9.11 -35.50
CA ASN A 38 17.66 -9.02 -35.14
C ASN A 38 17.37 -7.83 -34.22
N SER A 39 18.26 -7.54 -33.26
CA SER A 39 18.11 -6.37 -32.39
C SER A 39 18.24 -5.05 -33.16
N ILE A 40 19.21 -4.96 -34.08
CA ILE A 40 19.42 -3.76 -34.91
C ILE A 40 18.18 -3.50 -35.78
N ARG A 41 17.68 -4.52 -36.47
CA ARG A 41 16.46 -4.41 -37.29
C ARG A 41 15.23 -4.07 -36.46
N ALA A 42 15.02 -4.76 -35.34
CA ALA A 42 13.90 -4.47 -34.44
C ALA A 42 13.92 -3.04 -33.88
N TRP A 43 15.10 -2.46 -33.64
CA TRP A 43 15.20 -1.04 -33.24
C TRP A 43 14.92 -0.10 -34.40
N TYR A 44 15.40 -0.40 -35.60
CA TYR A 44 15.08 0.37 -36.80
C TYR A 44 13.57 0.34 -37.09
N ASP A 45 12.94 -0.84 -37.14
CA ASP A 45 11.51 -0.97 -37.41
C ASP A 45 10.67 -0.25 -36.36
N LYS A 46 11.02 -0.40 -35.07
CA LYS A 46 10.36 0.31 -33.99
C LYS A 46 10.52 1.83 -34.12
N PHE A 47 11.71 2.29 -34.47
CA PHE A 47 11.98 3.72 -34.66
C PHE A 47 11.20 4.29 -35.84
N MET A 48 11.17 3.59 -36.99
CA MET A 48 10.40 4.02 -38.15
C MET A 48 8.89 4.02 -37.89
N LEU A 49 8.39 3.08 -37.09
CA LEU A 49 6.96 2.99 -36.77
C LEU A 49 6.50 4.01 -35.71
N THR A 50 7.31 4.24 -34.67
CA THR A 50 6.87 4.97 -33.45
C THR A 50 7.70 6.21 -33.13
N GLY A 51 8.77 6.49 -33.88
CA GLY A 51 9.73 7.55 -33.60
C GLY A 51 10.59 7.32 -32.36
N SER A 52 10.52 6.15 -31.72
CA SER A 52 11.16 5.88 -30.42
C SER A 52 11.78 4.50 -30.35
N ILE A 53 12.97 4.40 -29.77
CA ILE A 53 13.67 3.12 -29.51
C ILE A 53 13.48 2.68 -28.04
N LYS A 54 12.69 3.45 -27.26
CA LYS A 54 12.47 3.13 -25.84
C LYS A 54 11.70 1.81 -25.70
N HIS A 55 12.00 1.08 -24.62
CA HIS A 55 11.18 -0.06 -24.24
C HIS A 55 9.79 0.44 -23.87
N SER A 56 8.76 -0.23 -24.37
CA SER A 56 7.39 0.00 -23.92
C SER A 56 7.31 -0.32 -22.44
N LYS A 57 6.46 0.40 -21.71
CA LYS A 57 6.14 0.03 -20.34
C LYS A 57 5.42 -1.31 -20.41
N ASN A 58 6.02 -2.35 -19.82
CA ASN A 58 5.31 -3.61 -19.62
C ASN A 58 4.17 -3.33 -18.63
N ASN A 59 2.95 -3.79 -18.94
CA ASN A 59 1.77 -3.59 -18.09
C ASN A 59 1.84 -4.35 -16.74
N GLY A 60 2.99 -4.92 -16.42
CA GLY A 60 3.25 -5.62 -15.17
C GLY A 60 2.36 -6.85 -15.01
N ARG A 61 2.27 -7.33 -13.76
CA ARG A 61 1.35 -8.41 -13.40
C ARG A 61 -0.10 -7.91 -13.53
N PRO A 62 -1.02 -8.71 -14.11
CA PRO A 62 -2.43 -8.34 -14.17
C PRO A 62 -2.97 -7.94 -12.79
N LYS A 63 -3.81 -6.89 -12.77
CA LYS A 63 -4.52 -6.49 -11.55
C LYS A 63 -5.52 -7.59 -11.19
N LEU A 64 -5.77 -7.75 -9.89
CA LEU A 64 -6.85 -8.62 -9.42
C LEU A 64 -8.19 -8.07 -9.93
N PRO A 65 -9.17 -8.94 -10.25
CA PRO A 65 -10.49 -8.51 -10.69
C PRO A 65 -11.18 -7.69 -9.59
N ASN A 66 -12.01 -6.72 -10.00
CA ASN A 66 -12.71 -5.82 -9.08
C ASN A 66 -13.62 -6.60 -8.11
N GLU A 67 -14.25 -7.67 -8.59
CA GLU A 67 -15.10 -8.57 -7.78
C GLU A 67 -14.34 -9.16 -6.58
N ALA A 68 -13.09 -9.60 -6.76
CA ALA A 68 -12.28 -10.12 -5.66
C ALA A 68 -11.95 -9.05 -4.61
N ILE A 69 -11.80 -7.78 -5.03
CA ILE A 69 -11.57 -6.66 -4.12
C ILE A 69 -12.82 -6.40 -3.29
N GLU A 70 -13.99 -6.38 -3.94
CA GLU A 70 -15.28 -6.16 -3.28
C GLU A 70 -15.62 -7.29 -2.30
N ASN A 71 -15.40 -8.55 -2.69
CA ASN A 71 -15.62 -9.69 -1.81
C ASN A 71 -14.74 -9.64 -0.55
N VAL A 72 -13.48 -9.23 -0.69
CA VAL A 72 -12.60 -8.98 0.47
C VAL A 72 -13.14 -7.83 1.32
N GLN A 73 -13.58 -6.73 0.71
CA GLN A 73 -14.14 -5.59 1.44
C GLN A 73 -15.36 -6.00 2.27
N GLN A 74 -16.34 -6.67 1.67
CA GLN A 74 -17.55 -7.12 2.35
C GLN A 74 -17.25 -8.09 3.48
N THR A 75 -16.29 -8.99 3.28
CA THR A 75 -15.86 -9.96 4.31
C THR A 75 -15.38 -9.25 5.58
N PHE A 76 -14.57 -8.20 5.44
CA PHE A 76 -14.03 -7.45 6.59
C PHE A 76 -14.98 -6.38 7.13
N LEU A 77 -15.94 -5.88 6.34
CA LEU A 77 -17.04 -5.05 6.86
C LEU A 77 -17.97 -5.87 7.75
N ARG A 78 -18.32 -7.09 7.33
CA ARG A 78 -19.16 -8.01 8.10
C ARG A 78 -18.47 -8.51 9.37
N SER A 79 -17.16 -8.77 9.30
CA SER A 79 -16.39 -9.27 10.44
C SER A 79 -15.01 -8.60 10.50
N PRO A 80 -14.91 -7.41 11.14
CA PRO A 80 -13.67 -6.65 11.22
C PRO A 80 -12.52 -7.38 11.92
N GLN A 81 -12.84 -8.31 12.82
CA GLN A 81 -11.85 -9.11 13.57
C GLN A 81 -11.40 -10.38 12.82
N LYS A 82 -11.97 -10.67 11.65
CA LYS A 82 -11.64 -11.90 10.90
C LYS A 82 -10.17 -11.91 10.51
N SER A 83 -9.52 -13.06 10.67
CA SER A 83 -8.11 -13.20 10.31
C SER A 83 -7.93 -13.20 8.78
N ILE A 84 -6.80 -12.63 8.32
CA ILE A 84 -6.43 -12.65 6.89
C ILE A 84 -6.34 -14.09 6.36
N ARG A 85 -5.89 -15.05 7.18
CA ARG A 85 -5.78 -16.47 6.76
C ARG A 85 -7.15 -17.10 6.57
N THR A 86 -8.08 -16.82 7.48
CA THR A 86 -9.46 -17.31 7.42
C THR A 86 -10.16 -16.74 6.18
N ALA A 87 -10.09 -15.43 5.98
CA ALA A 87 -10.68 -14.77 4.82
C ALA A 87 -10.06 -15.27 3.50
N ALA A 88 -8.75 -15.52 3.47
CA ALA A 88 -8.08 -16.09 2.30
C ALA A 88 -8.61 -17.48 1.95
N ARG A 89 -8.82 -18.34 2.95
CA ARG A 89 -9.40 -19.68 2.75
C ARG A 89 -10.86 -19.62 2.28
N GLU A 90 -11.67 -18.75 2.88
CA GLU A 90 -13.08 -18.58 2.49
C GLU A 90 -13.25 -18.05 1.06
N LEU A 91 -12.38 -17.12 0.66
CA LEU A 91 -12.44 -16.47 -0.65
C LEU A 91 -11.64 -17.20 -1.74
N ASN A 92 -11.03 -18.35 -1.44
CA ASN A 92 -10.11 -19.07 -2.32
C ASN A 92 -8.98 -18.18 -2.89
N LEU A 93 -8.46 -17.27 -2.05
CA LEU A 93 -7.37 -16.37 -2.39
C LEU A 93 -6.10 -16.73 -1.61
N SER A 94 -4.94 -16.36 -2.13
CA SER A 94 -3.73 -16.43 -1.33
C SER A 94 -3.75 -15.38 -0.20
N LYS A 95 -3.18 -15.72 0.97
CA LYS A 95 -3.00 -14.78 2.10
C LYS A 95 -2.36 -13.46 1.66
N SER A 96 -1.35 -13.53 0.78
CA SER A 96 -0.65 -12.36 0.25
C SER A 96 -1.54 -11.49 -0.64
N SER A 97 -2.46 -12.08 -1.41
CA SER A 97 -3.43 -11.33 -2.21
C SER A 97 -4.42 -10.58 -1.32
N VAL A 98 -5.00 -11.24 -0.32
CA VAL A 98 -5.91 -10.58 0.64
C VAL A 98 -5.18 -9.45 1.37
N GLN A 99 -3.96 -9.69 1.85
CA GLN A 99 -3.16 -8.65 2.52
C GLN A 99 -2.85 -7.47 1.60
N ARG A 100 -2.54 -7.73 0.31
CA ARG A 100 -2.30 -6.68 -0.68
C ARG A 100 -3.57 -5.88 -0.96
N ILE A 101 -4.72 -6.53 -1.11
CA ILE A 101 -6.02 -5.86 -1.29
C ILE A 101 -6.28 -4.92 -0.10
N LEU A 102 -6.19 -5.44 1.14
CA LEU A 102 -6.43 -4.65 2.35
C LEU A 102 -5.52 -3.42 2.43
N LYS A 103 -4.22 -3.57 2.14
CA LYS A 103 -3.23 -2.48 2.30
C LYS A 103 -3.18 -1.50 1.13
N LYS A 104 -3.28 -1.98 -0.12
CA LYS A 104 -3.01 -1.18 -1.33
C LYS A 104 -4.28 -0.71 -2.01
N ASN A 105 -5.34 -1.53 -2.02
CA ASN A 105 -6.60 -1.20 -2.65
C ASN A 105 -7.54 -0.50 -1.66
N LEU A 106 -7.83 -1.14 -0.53
CA LEU A 106 -8.81 -0.65 0.45
C LEU A 106 -8.21 0.29 1.51
N LYS A 107 -6.88 0.35 1.63
CA LYS A 107 -6.14 1.17 2.60
C LYS A 107 -6.58 0.96 4.06
N MET A 108 -7.12 -0.21 4.38
CA MET A 108 -7.55 -0.55 5.74
C MET A 108 -6.36 -0.61 6.69
N LYS A 109 -6.60 -0.22 7.95
CA LYS A 109 -5.62 -0.27 9.03
C LYS A 109 -6.02 -1.37 10.02
N PRO A 110 -5.03 -2.07 10.61
CA PRO A 110 -5.34 -3.03 11.67
C PRO A 110 -6.00 -2.30 12.83
N TYR A 111 -7.05 -2.91 13.40
CA TYR A 111 -7.64 -2.44 14.64
C TYR A 111 -6.63 -2.63 15.78
N LYS A 112 -6.42 -1.60 16.59
CA LYS A 112 -5.61 -1.69 17.81
C LYS A 112 -6.55 -2.06 18.96
N LEU A 113 -6.39 -3.26 19.51
CA LEU A 113 -7.16 -3.71 20.66
C LEU A 113 -6.94 -2.77 21.84
N GLN A 114 -8.02 -2.22 22.38
CA GLN A 114 -8.04 -1.47 23.64
C GLN A 114 -8.77 -2.34 24.67
N ILE A 115 -8.10 -2.64 25.77
CA ILE A 115 -8.72 -3.32 26.90
C ILE A 115 -9.44 -2.23 27.70
N LEU A 116 -10.76 -2.34 27.78
CA LEU A 116 -11.62 -1.39 28.49
C LEU A 116 -12.53 -2.18 29.43
N GLN A 117 -12.98 -1.54 30.50
CA GLN A 117 -14.02 -2.12 31.35
C GLN A 117 -15.30 -2.35 30.55
N GLN A 118 -15.99 -3.46 30.82
CA GLN A 118 -17.28 -3.75 30.20
C GLN A 118 -18.33 -2.75 30.72
N ILE A 119 -18.91 -1.97 29.81
CA ILE A 119 -19.95 -0.99 30.14
C ILE A 119 -21.32 -1.65 29.92
N THR A 120 -22.13 -1.70 30.97
CA THR A 120 -23.53 -2.18 30.88
C THR A 120 -24.46 -1.08 30.34
N PRO A 121 -25.67 -1.41 29.86
CA PRO A 121 -26.63 -0.41 29.42
C PRO A 121 -26.99 0.61 30.52
N ASP A 122 -27.10 0.17 31.77
CA ASP A 122 -27.39 1.03 32.92
C ASP A 122 -26.22 1.99 33.22
N ASP A 123 -24.98 1.53 33.11
CA ASP A 123 -23.79 2.38 33.24
C ASP A 123 -23.81 3.52 32.22
N LYS A 124 -24.30 3.29 31.00
CA LYS A 124 -24.41 4.35 29.97
C LYS A 124 -25.36 5.44 30.42
N LEU A 125 -26.50 5.08 31.02
CA LEU A 125 -27.48 6.03 31.51
C LEU A 125 -26.90 6.84 32.67
N LYS A 126 -26.33 6.17 33.68
CA LYS A 126 -25.68 6.82 34.83
C LYS A 126 -24.54 7.75 34.42
N ARG A 127 -23.67 7.31 33.51
CA ARG A 127 -22.56 8.13 32.99
C ARG A 127 -23.05 9.34 32.22
N LYS A 128 -24.09 9.19 31.39
CA LYS A 128 -24.70 10.32 30.67
C LYS A 128 -25.31 11.31 31.65
N HIS A 129 -26.09 10.84 32.63
CA HIS A 129 -26.69 11.69 33.65
C HIS A 129 -25.62 12.47 34.41
N PHE A 130 -24.57 11.79 34.89
CA PHE A 130 -23.46 12.43 35.57
C PHE A 130 -22.81 13.51 34.69
N ALA A 131 -22.52 13.21 33.42
CA ALA A 131 -21.91 14.17 32.49
C ALA A 131 -22.80 15.41 32.27
N VAL A 132 -24.11 15.22 32.10
CA VAL A 132 -25.08 16.33 31.97
C VAL A 132 -25.12 17.15 33.26
N THR A 133 -25.22 16.50 34.43
CA THR A 133 -25.24 17.20 35.72
C THR A 133 -23.96 18.02 35.97
N VAL A 134 -22.79 17.49 35.61
CA VAL A 134 -21.53 18.24 35.72
C VAL A 134 -21.53 19.41 34.74
N LEU A 135 -22.03 19.23 33.52
CA LEU A 135 -22.14 20.30 32.53
C LEU A 135 -23.04 21.45 33.01
N ASP A 136 -24.21 21.13 33.58
CA ASP A 136 -25.14 22.13 34.11
C ASP A 136 -24.55 22.90 35.31
N ARG A 137 -23.72 22.25 36.13
CA ARG A 137 -23.01 22.92 37.22
C ARG A 137 -21.91 23.86 36.72
N LEU A 138 -21.24 23.49 35.63
CA LEU A 138 -20.23 24.33 34.99
C LEU A 138 -20.84 25.59 34.37
N THR A 139 -22.05 25.49 33.81
CA THR A 139 -22.75 26.65 33.24
C THR A 139 -23.35 27.56 34.30
N ALA A 140 -23.76 27.01 35.45
CA ALA A 140 -24.33 27.79 36.55
C ALA A 140 -23.27 28.51 37.43
N ASP A 141 -22.06 27.95 37.57
CA ASP A 141 -20.98 28.52 38.38
C ASP A 141 -19.62 28.38 37.68
N GLU A 142 -19.09 29.50 37.18
CA GLU A 142 -17.77 29.56 36.52
C GLU A 142 -16.62 29.10 37.43
N ASN A 143 -16.78 29.16 38.75
CA ASN A 143 -15.78 28.72 39.71
C ASN A 143 -16.00 27.29 40.22
N PHE A 144 -16.98 26.55 39.69
CA PHE A 144 -17.33 25.20 40.15
C PHE A 144 -16.11 24.26 40.20
N LEU A 145 -15.30 24.20 39.13
CA LEU A 145 -14.12 23.33 39.08
C LEU A 145 -13.07 23.66 40.14
N LYS A 146 -12.97 24.92 40.57
CA LYS A 146 -12.01 25.33 41.60
C LYS A 146 -12.41 24.83 43.00
N LYS A 147 -13.67 24.42 43.17
CA LYS A 147 -14.22 23.89 44.42
C LYS A 147 -14.19 22.36 44.47
N VAL A 148 -13.85 21.69 43.37
CA VAL A 148 -13.84 20.23 43.28
C VAL A 148 -12.42 19.71 43.51
N VAL A 149 -12.29 18.77 44.43
CA VAL A 149 -11.04 18.03 44.68
C VAL A 149 -11.33 16.55 44.44
N PHE A 150 -10.51 15.91 43.60
CA PHE A 150 -10.59 14.48 43.34
C PHE A 150 -9.46 13.75 44.07
N SER A 151 -9.78 12.58 44.61
CA SER A 151 -8.81 11.62 45.15
C SER A 151 -9.11 10.24 44.55
N ASP A 152 -8.07 9.42 44.40
CA ASP A 152 -8.18 8.03 43.98
C ASP A 152 -7.13 7.20 44.74
N GLU A 153 -7.38 5.90 44.88
CA GLU A 153 -6.46 4.97 45.52
C GLU A 153 -5.86 4.03 44.47
N ALA A 154 -4.53 3.90 44.48
CA ALA A 154 -3.81 3.00 43.59
C ALA A 154 -3.05 1.94 44.38
N THR A 155 -3.23 0.67 44.01
CA THR A 155 -2.49 -0.44 44.61
C THR A 155 -1.13 -0.60 43.92
N PHE A 156 -0.06 -0.57 44.71
CA PHE A 156 1.30 -0.82 44.25
C PHE A 156 1.80 -2.16 44.76
N HIS A 157 2.29 -3.02 43.87
CA HIS A 157 2.91 -4.28 44.23
C HIS A 157 4.42 -4.14 44.33
N VAL A 158 5.02 -4.52 45.47
CA VAL A 158 6.48 -4.49 45.71
C VAL A 158 7.26 -5.35 44.70
N CYS A 159 6.62 -6.33 44.08
CA CYS A 159 7.22 -7.20 43.06
C CYS A 159 7.27 -6.59 41.64
N GLY A 160 6.88 -5.33 41.45
CA GLY A 160 6.91 -4.66 40.15
C GLY A 160 5.78 -5.08 39.19
N LYS A 161 4.76 -5.80 39.66
CA LYS A 161 3.53 -6.03 38.88
C LYS A 161 2.74 -4.72 38.79
N VAL A 162 2.55 -4.24 37.57
CA VAL A 162 1.66 -3.11 37.26
C VAL A 162 0.27 -3.67 37.00
N ASN A 163 -0.74 -3.10 37.66
CA ASN A 163 -2.15 -3.36 37.32
C ASN A 163 -2.38 -2.91 35.87
N LYS A 164 -2.67 -3.87 34.99
CA LYS A 164 -2.95 -3.64 33.57
C LYS A 164 -4.45 -3.64 33.30
#